data_AF-A0A529MGE2-F1
#
_entry.id   AF-A0A529MGE2-F1
#
_cell.length_a   1.000
_cell.length_b   1.000
_cell.length_c   1.000
_cell.angle_alpha   90.00
_cell.angle_beta   90.00
_cell.angle_gamma   90.00
#
_symmetry.space_group_name_H-M   'P 1'
#
loop_
_entity.id
_entity.type
_entity.pdbx_description
1 polymer ?
#
loop_
_entity_poly.entity_id
_entity_poly.type
_entity_poly.pdbx_seq_one_letter_code
_entity_poly.pdbx_strand_id
1 'polypeptide(L)' 'VYGEQPSLRRKETSELLSGPLALLNAVFASGRKGLTMQRYKGLGEMNAEQLWETTLDPNERSLLQVKVNDA' A
#
# COMPACT_ATOMS: atom_id res chain seq x y z
N VAL A 1 7.98 25.75 24.15
CA VAL A 1 7.46 25.47 22.79
C VAL A 1 8.68 25.18 21.93
N TYR A 2 8.77 23.99 21.32
CA TYR A 2 9.98 23.35 20.79
C TYR A 2 10.99 24.34 20.16
N GLY A 3 12.20 24.40 20.75
CA GLY A 3 13.24 25.37 20.38
C GLY A 3 13.98 25.04 19.08
N GLU A 4 13.79 23.83 18.54
CA GLU A 4 14.41 23.39 17.29
C GLU A 4 13.38 22.70 16.39
N GLN A 5 13.48 22.93 15.08
CA GLN A 5 12.64 22.23 14.11
C GLN A 5 13.02 20.75 14.06
N PRO A 6 12.06 19.82 14.23
CA PRO A 6 12.36 18.40 14.13
C PRO A 6 12.86 18.05 12.72
N SER A 7 13.76 17.08 12.60
CA SER A 7 14.27 16.60 11.31
C SER A 7 14.03 15.10 11.13
N LEU A 8 13.70 14.69 9.90
CA LEU A 8 13.60 13.30 9.48
C LEU A 8 14.91 12.90 8.81
N ARG A 9 15.61 11.91 9.37
CA ARG A 9 16.83 11.35 8.77
C ARG A 9 16.55 9.96 8.20
N ARG A 10 16.91 9.76 6.93
CA ARG A 10 16.62 8.52 6.19
C ARG A 10 17.79 8.21 5.25
N LYS A 11 18.60 7.20 5.61
CA LYS A 11 19.86 6.88 4.91
C LYS A 11 20.72 8.15 4.72
N GLU A 12 20.86 8.63 3.48
CA GLU A 12 21.66 9.80 3.11
C GLU A 12 20.85 11.11 3.05
N THR A 13 19.54 11.07 3.28
CA THR A 13 18.65 12.23 3.18
C THR A 13 18.24 12.73 4.56
N SER A 14 18.33 14.04 4.79
CA SER A 14 17.87 14.71 6.01
C SER A 14 16.94 15.87 5.62
N GLU A 15 15.71 15.84 6.12
CA GLU A 15 14.68 16.83 5.81
C GLU A 15 14.16 17.48 7.08
N LEU A 16 13.97 18.81 7.07
CA LEU A 16 13.35 19.53 8.18
C LEU A 16 11.83 19.35 8.12
N LEU A 17 11.20 19.17 9.28
CA LEU A 17 9.77 18.98 9.42
C LEU A 17 9.14 20.17 10.13
N SER A 18 8.09 20.72 9.53
CA SER A 18 7.30 21.81 10.10
C SER A 18 6.26 21.34 11.14
N GLY A 19 6.05 20.03 11.31
CA GLY A 19 5.15 19.46 12.30
C GLY A 19 4.77 17.98 12.05
N PRO A 20 3.88 17.39 12.87
CA PRO A 20 3.52 15.96 12.77
C PRO A 20 2.91 15.55 11.43
N LEU A 21 2.14 16.42 10.78
CA LEU A 21 1.58 16.14 9.46
C LEU A 21 2.66 16.08 8.37
N ALA A 22 3.70 16.91 8.48
CA ALA A 22 4.83 16.88 7.57
C ALA A 22 5.59 15.55 7.69
N LEU A 23 5.74 15.02 8.92
CA LEU A 23 6.32 13.69 9.12
C LEU A 23 5.51 12.60 8.42
N LEU A 24 4.19 12.58 8.61
CA LEU A 24 3.31 11.58 8.01
C LEU A 24 3.40 11.60 6.48
N ASN A 25 3.36 12.79 5.89
CA ASN A 25 3.49 12.97 4.44
C ASN A 25 4.87 12.52 3.93
N ALA A 26 5.94 12.90 4.64
CA ALA A 26 7.30 12.51 4.29
C ALA A 26 7.48 11.00 4.33
N VAL A 27 6.92 10.31 5.33
CA VAL A 27 6.93 8.83 5.45
C VAL A 27 6.15 8.16 4.31
N PHE A 28 4.98 8.67 3.96
CA PHE A 28 4.20 8.11 2.87
C PHE A 28 4.81 8.35 1.48
N ALA A 29 5.32 9.55 1.22
CA ALA A 29 6.05 9.86 -0.01
C ALA A 29 7.29 8.96 -0.14
N SER A 30 7.99 8.81 0.96
CA SER A 30 9.12 7.91 1.16
C SER A 30 8.81 6.45 0.83
N GLY A 31 7.70 5.92 1.35
CA GLY A 31 7.29 4.52 1.16
C GLY A 31 6.77 4.23 -0.25
N ARG A 32 6.16 5.23 -0.92
CA ARG A 32 5.68 5.09 -2.30
C ARG A 32 6.77 5.28 -3.35
N LYS A 33 7.91 5.87 -3.01
CA LYS A 33 8.99 6.17 -3.97
C LYS A 33 9.52 4.88 -4.60
N GLY A 34 9.35 4.74 -5.91
CA GLY A 34 9.81 3.59 -6.69
C GLY A 34 8.84 2.41 -6.75
N LEU A 35 7.66 2.51 -6.09
CA LEU A 35 6.62 1.50 -6.22
C LEU A 35 5.74 1.78 -7.44
N THR A 36 5.52 0.76 -8.25
CA THR A 36 4.46 0.73 -9.26
C THR A 36 3.25 0.01 -8.65
N MET A 37 2.08 0.66 -8.71
CA MET A 37 0.84 0.04 -8.24
C MET A 37 -0.05 -0.29 -9.44
N GLN A 38 -0.42 -1.55 -9.56
CA GLN A 38 -1.41 -2.02 -10.53
C GLN A 38 -2.68 -2.43 -9.79
N ARG A 39 -3.81 -1.87 -10.22
CA ARG A 39 -5.13 -2.23 -9.67
C ARG A 39 -5.92 -2.97 -10.74
N TYR A 40 -5.97 -4.29 -10.62
CA TYR A 40 -6.78 -5.16 -11.46
C TYR A 40 -8.27 -4.79 -11.34
N LYS A 41 -8.93 -4.51 -12.47
CA LYS A 41 -10.37 -4.20 -12.53
C LYS A 41 -11.20 -5.36 -13.06
N GLY A 42 -10.57 -6.26 -13.79
CA GLY A 42 -11.14 -7.55 -14.20
C GLY A 42 -10.11 -8.67 -14.16
N LEU A 43 -10.60 -9.92 -14.12
CA LEU A 43 -9.75 -11.10 -14.09
C LEU A 43 -8.90 -11.28 -15.37
N GLY A 44 -9.38 -10.76 -16.52
CA GLY A 44 -8.64 -10.81 -17.78
C GLY A 44 -7.41 -9.91 -17.85
N GLU A 45 -7.20 -9.04 -16.85
CA GLU A 45 -5.96 -8.25 -16.72
C GLU A 45 -4.82 -9.04 -16.07
N MET A 46 -5.12 -10.20 -15.49
CA MET A 46 -4.16 -11.11 -14.88
C MET A 46 -3.70 -12.14 -15.91
N ASN A 47 -2.44 -12.55 -15.83
CA ASN A 47 -1.99 -13.74 -16.53
C ASN A 47 -2.47 -15.02 -15.80
N ALA A 48 -2.32 -16.19 -16.44
CA ALA A 48 -2.85 -17.45 -15.92
C ALA A 48 -2.24 -17.86 -14.57
N GLU A 49 -0.93 -17.64 -14.37
CA GLU A 49 -0.22 -17.97 -13.13
C GLU A 49 -0.69 -17.07 -11.98
N GLN A 50 -0.76 -15.76 -12.22
CA GLN A 50 -1.29 -14.78 -11.25
C GLN A 50 -2.73 -15.09 -10.85
N LEU A 51 -3.59 -15.43 -11.81
CA LEU A 51 -4.97 -15.79 -11.51
C LEU A 51 -5.06 -17.05 -10.64
N TRP A 52 -4.22 -18.05 -10.93
CA TRP A 52 -4.17 -19.26 -10.13
C TRP A 52 -3.74 -18.97 -8.69
N GLU A 53 -2.58 -18.34 -8.50
CA GLU A 53 -2.00 -18.05 -7.18
C GLU A 53 -2.88 -17.14 -6.33
N THR A 54 -3.52 -16.15 -6.93
CA THR A 54 -4.28 -15.13 -6.17
C THR A 54 -5.74 -15.49 -5.92
N THR A 55 -6.33 -16.32 -6.79
CA THR A 55 -7.79 -16.51 -6.82
C THR A 55 -8.23 -17.98 -6.77
N LEU A 56 -7.47 -18.91 -7.34
CA LEU A 56 -7.93 -20.30 -7.52
C LEU A 56 -7.27 -21.31 -6.58
N ASP A 57 -6.05 -21.04 -6.11
CA ASP A 57 -5.33 -21.91 -5.16
C ASP A 57 -6.14 -22.09 -3.86
N PRO A 58 -6.54 -23.32 -3.48
CA PRO A 58 -7.28 -23.57 -2.24
C PRO A 58 -6.60 -23.09 -0.95
N ASN A 59 -5.28 -22.95 -0.94
CA ASN A 59 -4.51 -22.54 0.24
C ASN A 59 -4.46 -21.01 0.40
N GLU A 60 -4.50 -20.27 -0.72
CA GLU A 60 -4.33 -18.81 -0.74
C GLU A 60 -5.64 -18.06 -1.06
N ARG A 61 -6.63 -18.74 -1.65
CA ARG A 61 -7.87 -18.10 -2.11
C ARG A 61 -8.72 -17.60 -0.95
N SER A 62 -9.32 -16.43 -1.17
CA SER A 62 -10.36 -15.88 -0.30
C SER A 62 -11.73 -16.04 -0.97
N LEU A 63 -12.62 -16.82 -0.36
CA LEU A 63 -13.99 -17.02 -0.85
C LEU A 63 -15.00 -16.32 0.04
N LEU A 64 -15.99 -15.68 -0.58
CA LEU A 64 -17.15 -15.11 0.11
C LEU A 64 -18.35 -16.05 -0.04
N GLN A 65 -18.93 -16.48 1.07
CA GLN A 65 -20.17 -17.25 1.08
C GLN A 65 -21.37 -16.32 1.03
N VAL A 66 -22.23 -16.51 0.02
CA VAL A 66 -23.46 -15.72 -0.17
C VAL A 66 -24.62 -16.37 0.59
N LYS A 67 -25.45 -15.55 1.25
CA LYS A 67 -26.71 -15.97 1.90
C LYS A 67 -27.92 -15.56 1.06
N VAL A 68 -29.06 -16.16 1.36
CA VAL A 68 -30.33 -15.89 0.63
C VAL A 68 -30.72 -14.40 0.65
N ASN A 69 -30.33 -13.65 1.69
CA ASN A 69 -30.65 -12.22 1.81
C ASN A 69 -29.69 -11.30 1.01
N ASP A 70 -28.63 -11.84 0.41
CA ASP A 70 -27.63 -11.07 -0.34
C ASP A 70 -27.94 -11.01 -1.85
N ALA A 71 -28.93 -11.78 -2.31
CA ALA A 71 -29.44 -11.83 -3.68
C ALA A 71 -30.63 -10.88 -3.85
#